data_AF-T2JBE8-F1
#
_entry.id   AF-T2JBE8-F1
#
_cell.length_a   1.000
_cell.length_b   1.000
_cell.length_c   1.000
_cell.angle_alpha   90.00
_cell.angle_beta   90.00
_cell.angle_gamma   90.00
#
_symmetry.space_group_name_H-M   'P 1'
#
loop_
_entity.id
_entity.type
_entity.pdbx_description
1 polymer ?
#
loop_
_entity_poly.entity_id
_entity_poly.type
_entity_poly.pdbx_seq_one_letter_code
_entity_poly.pdbx_strand_id
1 'polypeptide(L)'
;MFDSTCRFIAANFAQDMATWLLGKPINLTELKPSELSLEPIRADSLIFLQSEELVLHIEFQTDPKEDIPFRMLDYRLRVHRRYPNKEMHQVVIYLRKSNSELVQQTVFELPQTRHHFNVIRLWEVDHSELLDKPGVWPFAVLGKGGDNEAVLRDVANRIDNISNQTEQSNLGSTKPVM
;
A
#
# COMPACT_ATOMS: atom_id res chain seq x y z
N MET A 1 13.28 -3.15 6.51
CA MET A 1 13.09 -1.76 6.99
C MET A 1 11.77 -1.18 6.52
N PHE A 2 11.44 -1.22 5.21
CA PHE A 2 10.14 -0.74 4.72
C PHE A 2 8.92 -1.51 5.24
N ASP A 3 9.09 -2.80 5.53
CA ASP A 3 7.99 -3.70 5.90
C ASP A 3 7.21 -3.23 7.15
N SER A 4 7.93 -2.94 8.24
CA SER A 4 7.34 -2.46 9.48
C SER A 4 6.63 -1.11 9.30
N THR A 5 7.21 -0.22 8.49
CA THR A 5 6.63 1.09 8.19
C THR A 5 5.33 0.98 7.39
N CYS A 6 5.31 0.16 6.34
CA CYS A 6 4.12 -0.02 5.50
C CYS A 6 2.97 -0.63 6.30
N ARG A 7 3.26 -1.65 7.11
CA ARG A 7 2.29 -2.27 8.01
C ARG A 7 1.74 -1.28 9.03
N PHE A 8 2.64 -0.49 9.63
CA PHE A 8 2.27 0.53 10.60
C PHE A 8 1.35 1.58 9.99
N ILE A 9 1.70 2.10 8.81
CA ILE A 9 0.91 3.11 8.09
C ILE A 9 -0.48 2.58 7.79
N ALA A 10 -0.61 1.41 7.18
CA ALA A 10 -1.92 0.93 6.79
C ALA A 10 -2.80 0.58 7.99
N ALA A 11 -2.23 0.17 9.12
CA ALA A 11 -2.96 -0.10 10.35
C ALA A 11 -3.46 1.18 11.04
N ASN A 12 -2.65 2.25 11.07
CA ASN A 12 -2.95 3.48 11.81
C ASN A 12 -3.56 4.60 10.94
N PHE A 13 -3.43 4.51 9.62
CA PHE A 13 -3.86 5.53 8.64
C PHE A 13 -4.70 4.92 7.52
N ALA A 14 -5.56 3.95 7.84
CA ALA A 14 -6.37 3.22 6.86
C ALA A 14 -7.26 4.14 5.99
N GLN A 15 -7.80 5.22 6.57
CA GLN A 15 -8.64 6.18 5.86
C GLN A 15 -7.83 7.06 4.87
N ASP A 16 -6.60 7.42 5.22
CA ASP A 16 -5.69 8.13 4.31
C ASP A 16 -5.31 7.23 3.13
N MET A 17 -5.01 5.95 3.41
CA MET A 17 -4.77 4.95 2.37
C MET A 17 -5.98 4.76 1.46
N ALA A 18 -7.19 4.73 2.01
CA ALA A 18 -8.42 4.68 1.21
C ALA A 18 -8.57 5.91 0.32
N THR A 19 -8.33 7.10 0.88
CA THR A 19 -8.44 8.35 0.14
C THR A 19 -7.45 8.41 -1.02
N TRP A 20 -6.20 7.99 -0.77
CA TRP A 20 -5.16 7.97 -1.79
C TRP A 20 -5.41 6.91 -2.87
N LEU A 21 -5.72 5.68 -2.48
CA LEU A 21 -5.80 4.55 -3.42
C LEU A 21 -7.18 4.39 -4.09
N LEU A 22 -8.24 4.90 -3.47
CA LEU A 22 -9.62 4.77 -3.96
C LEU A 22 -10.27 6.11 -4.32
N GLY A 23 -9.58 7.24 -4.06
CA GLY A 23 -10.06 8.58 -4.36
C GLY A 23 -11.18 9.07 -3.43
N LYS A 24 -11.53 8.32 -2.39
CA LYS A 24 -12.59 8.70 -1.43
C LYS A 24 -12.25 8.23 -0.01
N PRO A 25 -12.59 9.00 1.03
CA PRO A 25 -12.41 8.57 2.40
C PRO A 25 -13.39 7.45 2.73
N ILE A 26 -12.87 6.30 3.17
CA ILE A 26 -13.66 5.16 3.63
C ILE A 26 -13.09 4.71 4.97
N ASN A 27 -13.97 4.46 5.94
CA ASN A 27 -13.56 3.83 7.19
C ASN A 27 -13.26 2.36 6.91
N LEU A 28 -11.97 2.02 6.95
CA LEU A 28 -11.50 0.66 6.76
C LEU A 28 -10.92 0.12 8.06
N THR A 29 -11.17 -1.16 8.31
CA THR A 29 -10.57 -1.93 9.40
C THR A 29 -9.68 -3.02 8.84
N GLU A 30 -8.65 -3.45 9.58
CA GLU A 30 -7.80 -4.55 9.15
C GLU A 30 -8.58 -5.87 9.02
N LEU A 31 -8.32 -6.61 7.94
CA LEU A 31 -8.76 -7.99 7.72
C LEU A 31 -7.53 -8.89 7.84
N LYS A 32 -7.48 -9.79 8.82
CA LYS A 32 -6.26 -10.58 9.03
C LYS A 32 -6.11 -11.66 7.96
N PRO A 33 -4.92 -11.89 7.39
CA PRO A 33 -4.70 -12.95 6.40
C PRO A 33 -5.09 -14.35 6.90
N SER A 34 -4.96 -14.62 8.20
CA SER A 34 -5.40 -15.88 8.82
C SER A 34 -6.90 -16.16 8.65
N GLU A 35 -7.71 -15.13 8.42
CA GLU A 35 -9.15 -15.26 8.17
C GLU A 35 -9.46 -15.79 6.75
N LEU A 36 -8.46 -15.81 5.85
CA LEU A 36 -8.60 -16.21 4.44
C LEU A 36 -8.39 -17.71 4.19
N SER A 37 -8.46 -18.54 5.25
CA SER A 37 -8.60 -20.02 5.24
C SER A 37 -7.45 -20.86 4.64
N LEU A 38 -6.40 -20.23 4.12
CA LEU A 38 -5.23 -20.91 3.56
C LEU A 38 -3.97 -20.25 4.14
N GLU A 39 -2.88 -21.00 4.31
CA GLU A 39 -1.60 -20.40 4.69
C GLU A 39 -1.32 -19.20 3.77
N PRO A 40 -1.08 -18.00 4.33
CA PRO A 40 -0.75 -16.84 3.52
C PRO A 40 0.46 -17.19 2.67
N ILE A 41 0.41 -16.86 1.37
CA ILE A 41 1.62 -16.89 0.55
C ILE A 41 2.58 -15.93 1.24
N ARG A 42 3.74 -16.43 1.68
CA ARG A 42 4.69 -15.68 2.51
C ARG A 42 5.00 -14.34 1.87
N ALA A 43 4.42 -13.29 2.45
CA ALA A 43 4.54 -11.94 1.99
C ALA A 43 4.54 -11.04 3.20
N ASP A 44 5.70 -10.45 3.44
CA ASP A 44 5.93 -9.71 4.67
C ASP A 44 5.12 -8.40 4.65
N SER A 45 4.85 -7.83 3.47
CA SER A 45 4.18 -6.53 3.30
C SER A 45 2.79 -6.60 2.67
N LEU A 46 2.04 -7.65 2.99
CA LEU A 46 0.66 -7.89 2.56
C LEU A 46 -0.34 -7.33 3.57
N ILE A 47 -1.27 -6.50 3.10
CA ILE A 47 -2.26 -5.83 3.95
C ILE A 47 -3.65 -5.94 3.33
N PHE A 48 -4.62 -6.33 4.14
CA PHE A 48 -6.03 -6.24 3.78
C PHE A 48 -6.73 -5.28 4.72
N LEU A 49 -7.45 -4.36 4.12
CA LEU A 49 -8.34 -3.41 4.78
C LEU A 49 -9.74 -3.67 4.24
N GLN A 50 -10.77 -3.53 5.06
CA GLN A 50 -12.14 -3.81 4.64
C GLN A 50 -13.14 -2.81 5.21
N SER A 51 -14.23 -2.60 4.48
CA SER A 51 -15.49 -2.03 4.96
C SER A 51 -16.61 -3.07 4.80
N GLU A 52 -17.87 -2.67 4.93
CA GLU A 52 -19.01 -3.54 4.66
C GLU A 52 -19.08 -4.01 3.20
N GLU A 53 -18.73 -3.14 2.25
CA GLU A 53 -18.94 -3.37 0.82
C GLU A 53 -17.64 -3.71 0.06
N LEU A 54 -16.47 -3.49 0.67
CA LEU A 54 -15.18 -3.46 -0.02
C LEU A 54 -14.10 -4.19 0.77
N VAL A 55 -13.16 -4.81 0.03
CA VAL A 55 -11.85 -5.21 0.52
C VAL A 55 -10.78 -4.50 -0.31
N LEU A 56 -9.93 -3.71 0.35
CA LEU A 56 -8.73 -3.12 -0.21
C LEU A 56 -7.54 -4.03 0.13
N HIS A 57 -6.93 -4.59 -0.90
CA HIS A 57 -5.73 -5.42 -0.83
C HIS A 57 -4.54 -4.63 -1.34
N ILE A 58 -3.58 -4.42 -0.45
CA ILE A 58 -2.36 -3.67 -0.72
C ILE A 58 -1.19 -4.62 -0.54
N GLU A 59 -0.33 -4.70 -1.54
CA GLU A 59 0.93 -5.41 -1.44
C GLU A 59 2.09 -4.49 -1.75
N PHE A 60 2.93 -4.21 -0.75
CA PHE A 60 4.15 -3.45 -0.96
C PHE A 60 5.27 -4.36 -1.43
N GLN A 61 6.08 -3.89 -2.38
CA GLN A 61 7.23 -4.62 -2.91
C GLN A 61 8.45 -3.71 -2.95
N THR A 62 9.56 -4.16 -2.38
CA THR A 62 10.86 -3.49 -2.59
C THR A 62 11.47 -3.92 -3.91
N ASP A 63 11.47 -5.23 -4.18
CA ASP A 63 11.99 -5.81 -5.40
C ASP A 63 10.85 -6.55 -6.13
N PRO A 64 10.78 -6.48 -7.47
CA PRO A 64 9.75 -7.17 -8.24
C PRO A 64 9.92 -8.70 -8.16
N LYS A 65 8.78 -9.40 -8.12
CA LYS A 65 8.71 -10.85 -8.14
C LYS A 65 7.76 -11.31 -9.24
N GLU A 66 8.10 -12.41 -9.90
CA GLU A 66 7.33 -12.96 -11.02
C GLU A 66 5.96 -13.52 -10.59
N ASP A 67 5.82 -13.91 -9.32
CA ASP A 67 4.61 -14.51 -8.79
C ASP A 67 3.53 -13.50 -8.39
N ILE A 68 3.82 -12.20 -8.42
CA ILE A 68 2.88 -11.14 -8.01
C ILE A 68 1.54 -11.25 -8.74
N PRO A 69 1.47 -11.32 -10.08
CA PRO A 69 0.18 -11.38 -10.77
C PRO A 69 -0.68 -12.58 -10.35
N PHE A 70 -0.06 -13.75 -10.18
CA PHE A 70 -0.74 -14.95 -9.69
C PHE A 70 -1.27 -14.75 -8.27
N ARG A 71 -0.46 -14.15 -7.39
CA ARG A 71 -0.86 -13.85 -6.01
C ARG A 71 -2.03 -12.87 -5.93
N MET A 72 -2.09 -11.89 -6.83
CA MET A 72 -3.24 -10.98 -6.93
C MET A 72 -4.52 -11.77 -7.25
N LEU A 73 -4.49 -12.68 -8.23
CA LEU A 73 -5.65 -13.54 -8.51
C LEU A 73 -5.97 -14.48 -7.34
N ASP A 74 -4.98 -15.12 -6.74
CA ASP A 74 -5.18 -16.06 -5.63
C ASP A 74 -5.89 -15.37 -4.45
N TYR A 75 -5.41 -14.20 -4.03
CA TYR A 75 -6.07 -13.44 -2.97
C TYR A 75 -7.47 -12.94 -3.38
N ARG A 76 -7.70 -12.63 -4.66
CA ARG A 76 -9.03 -12.29 -5.16
C ARG A 76 -10.03 -13.42 -4.93
N LEU A 77 -9.63 -14.65 -5.23
CA LEU A 77 -10.44 -15.84 -5.05
C LEU A 77 -10.64 -16.19 -3.57
N ARG A 78 -9.59 -16.07 -2.75
CA ARG A 78 -9.68 -16.30 -1.30
C ARG A 78 -10.66 -15.35 -0.62
N VAL A 79 -10.58 -14.05 -0.95
CA VAL A 79 -11.53 -13.05 -0.45
C VAL A 79 -12.93 -13.32 -0.96
N HIS A 80 -13.12 -13.62 -2.25
CA HIS A 80 -14.44 -13.93 -2.81
C HIS A 80 -15.11 -15.11 -2.10
N ARG A 81 -14.36 -16.17 -1.79
CA ARG A 81 -14.88 -17.35 -1.10
C ARG A 81 -15.48 -16.99 0.27
N ARG A 82 -14.88 -16.04 0.98
CA ARG A 82 -15.31 -15.64 2.34
C ARG A 82 -16.33 -14.51 2.33
N TYR A 83 -16.20 -13.59 1.38
CA TYR A 83 -16.94 -12.34 1.24
C TYR A 83 -17.41 -12.17 -0.22
N PRO A 84 -18.35 -13.00 -0.71
CA PRO A 84 -18.69 -13.06 -2.13
C PRO A 84 -19.29 -11.77 -2.68
N ASN A 85 -19.94 -10.99 -1.81
CA ASN A 85 -20.64 -9.75 -2.17
C ASN A 85 -19.75 -8.50 -2.05
N LYS A 86 -18.53 -8.62 -1.51
CA LYS A 86 -17.63 -7.46 -1.41
C LYS A 86 -16.90 -7.23 -2.71
N GLU A 87 -16.85 -5.98 -3.14
CA GLU A 87 -15.91 -5.54 -4.16
C GLU A 87 -14.47 -5.69 -3.63
N MET A 88 -13.52 -5.90 -4.53
CA MET A 88 -12.11 -5.97 -4.15
C MET A 88 -11.27 -5.06 -5.02
N HIS A 89 -10.60 -4.10 -4.38
CA HIS A 89 -9.59 -3.26 -5.01
C HIS A 89 -8.21 -3.79 -4.65
N GLN A 90 -7.37 -3.94 -5.66
CA GLN A 90 -6.09 -4.64 -5.55
C GLN A 90 -4.98 -3.76 -6.08
N VAL A 91 -4.01 -3.43 -5.23
CA VAL A 91 -2.92 -2.52 -5.56
C VAL A 91 -1.58 -3.12 -5.12
N VAL A 92 -0.62 -3.17 -6.05
CA VAL A 92 0.78 -3.44 -5.75
C VAL A 92 1.52 -2.12 -5.73
N ILE A 93 2.29 -1.85 -4.67
CA ILE A 93 3.05 -0.60 -4.51
C ILE A 93 4.54 -0.92 -4.50
N TYR A 94 5.26 -0.49 -5.53
CA TYR A 94 6.71 -0.64 -5.62
C TYR A 94 7.43 0.53 -4.95
N LEU A 95 8.27 0.22 -3.98
CA LEU A 95 8.96 1.20 -3.13
C LEU A 95 10.29 1.69 -3.72
N ARG A 96 10.94 0.87 -4.55
CA ARG A 96 12.25 1.17 -5.13
C ARG A 96 12.21 1.12 -6.64
N LYS A 97 12.82 2.13 -7.26
CA LYS A 97 12.99 2.19 -8.72
C LYS A 97 13.62 0.90 -9.26
N SER A 98 12.98 0.35 -10.28
CA SER A 98 13.41 -0.85 -10.97
C SER A 98 13.27 -0.67 -12.47
N ASN A 99 14.17 -1.30 -13.23
CA ASN A 99 14.10 -1.37 -14.69
C ASN A 99 13.44 -2.68 -15.18
N SER A 100 12.96 -3.53 -14.27
CA SER A 100 12.30 -4.78 -14.63
C SER A 100 10.90 -4.51 -15.18
N GLU A 101 10.54 -5.16 -16.30
CA GLU A 101 9.18 -5.11 -16.85
C GLU A 101 8.11 -5.66 -15.88
N LEU A 102 8.51 -6.45 -14.89
CA LEU A 102 7.61 -6.95 -13.84
C LEU A 102 6.90 -5.82 -13.08
N VAL A 103 7.55 -4.66 -12.90
CA VAL A 103 6.91 -3.52 -12.24
C VAL A 103 5.84 -2.83 -13.09
N GLN A 104 5.66 -3.24 -14.34
CA GLN A 104 4.63 -2.74 -15.25
C GLN A 104 3.44 -3.69 -15.40
N GLN A 105 3.55 -4.93 -14.89
CA GLN A 105 2.50 -5.93 -15.01
C GLN A 105 1.28 -5.56 -14.19
N THR A 106 0.14 -5.42 -14.86
CA THR A 106 -1.17 -5.09 -14.25
C THR A 106 -2.21 -6.17 -14.49
N VAL A 107 -1.82 -7.26 -15.15
CA VAL A 107 -2.72 -8.35 -15.56
C VAL A 107 -2.04 -9.69 -15.32
N PHE A 108 -2.79 -10.63 -14.75
CA PHE A 108 -2.48 -12.05 -14.79
C PHE A 108 -3.35 -12.72 -15.84
N GLU A 109 -2.75 -13.49 -16.75
CA GLU A 109 -3.44 -14.15 -17.84
C GLU A 109 -3.10 -15.65 -17.90
N LEU A 110 -4.14 -16.47 -18.02
CA LEU A 110 -4.10 -17.88 -18.40
C LEU A 110 -5.15 -18.11 -19.50
N PRO A 111 -5.15 -19.25 -20.20
CA PRO A 111 -6.26 -19.60 -21.08
C PRO A 111 -7.61 -19.42 -20.37
N GLN A 112 -8.49 -18.61 -20.96
CA GLN A 112 -9.84 -18.29 -20.46
C GLN A 112 -9.90 -17.59 -19.08
N THR A 113 -8.78 -17.12 -18.54
CA THR A 113 -8.73 -16.40 -17.27
C THR A 113 -7.90 -15.13 -17.42
N ARG A 114 -8.50 -13.99 -17.08
CA ARG A 114 -7.81 -12.70 -17.08
C ARG A 114 -8.17 -11.94 -15.81
N HIS A 115 -7.17 -11.52 -15.07
CA HIS A 115 -7.33 -10.83 -13.80
C HIS A 115 -6.55 -9.53 -13.79
N HIS A 116 -7.23 -8.41 -13.57
CA HIS A 116 -6.62 -7.08 -13.54
C HIS A 116 -6.37 -6.65 -12.10
N PHE A 117 -5.28 -5.92 -11.89
CA PHE A 117 -4.94 -5.27 -10.63
C PHE A 117 -4.16 -3.97 -10.92
N ASN A 118 -4.09 -3.11 -9.92
CA ASN A 118 -3.42 -1.82 -10.05
C ASN A 118 -1.96 -1.93 -9.60
N VAL A 119 -1.10 -1.13 -10.22
CA VAL A 119 0.29 -1.00 -9.82
C VAL A 119 0.63 0.47 -9.64
N ILE A 120 1.26 0.79 -8.52
CA ILE A 120 1.84 2.10 -8.24
C ILE A 120 3.35 1.93 -8.11
N ARG A 121 4.09 2.71 -8.89
CA ARG A 121 5.54 2.82 -8.81
C ARG A 121 5.88 4.15 -8.17
N LEU A 122 6.33 4.17 -6.92
CA LEU A 122 6.44 5.43 -6.16
C LEU A 122 7.33 6.46 -6.86
N TRP A 123 8.40 6.03 -7.54
CA TRP A 123 9.31 6.91 -8.28
C TRP A 123 8.69 7.57 -9.53
N GLU A 124 7.43 7.25 -9.86
CA GLU A 124 6.66 7.88 -10.93
C GLU A 124 5.56 8.81 -10.39
N VAL A 125 5.18 8.65 -9.12
CA VAL A 125 4.17 9.49 -8.44
C VAL A 125 4.82 10.80 -8.03
N ASP A 126 4.20 11.93 -8.33
CA ASP A 126 4.74 13.23 -7.91
C ASP A 126 4.78 13.30 -6.37
N HIS A 127 5.93 13.70 -5.79
CA HIS A 127 6.06 13.77 -4.34
C HIS A 127 5.02 14.70 -3.69
N SER A 128 4.54 15.72 -4.39
CA SER A 128 3.50 16.63 -3.90
C SER A 128 2.15 15.93 -3.67
N GLU A 129 1.83 14.92 -4.48
CA GLU A 129 0.64 14.07 -4.28
C GLU A 129 0.75 13.27 -2.97
N LEU A 130 1.95 12.74 -2.70
CA LEU A 130 2.24 11.95 -1.50
C LEU A 130 2.29 12.80 -0.23
N LEU A 131 2.32 14.14 -0.35
CA LEU A 131 2.27 15.09 0.75
C LEU A 131 0.85 15.55 1.11
N ASP A 132 -0.19 15.06 0.42
CA ASP A 132 -1.59 15.47 0.67
C ASP A 132 -2.17 14.91 1.97
N LYS A 133 -1.79 13.70 2.37
CA LYS A 133 -2.34 13.01 3.56
C LYS A 133 -1.24 12.52 4.51
N PRO A 134 -1.39 12.72 5.83
CA PRO A 134 -0.39 12.32 6.82
C PRO A 134 0.07 10.86 6.70
N GLY A 135 -0.86 9.93 6.48
CA GLY A 135 -0.56 8.52 6.29
C GLY A 135 0.27 8.19 5.05
N VAL A 136 0.37 9.10 4.08
CA VAL A 136 1.10 8.89 2.82
C VAL A 136 2.46 9.60 2.82
N TRP A 137 2.67 10.56 3.73
CA TRP A 137 3.92 11.34 3.82
C TRP A 137 5.19 10.50 3.87
N PRO A 138 5.26 9.35 4.60
CA PRO A 138 6.47 8.54 4.63
C PRO A 138 6.91 8.02 3.25
N PHE A 139 6.00 7.97 2.28
CA PHE A 139 6.30 7.57 0.90
C PHE A 139 6.81 8.72 0.03
N ALA A 140 6.64 9.98 0.43
CA ALA A 140 6.98 11.15 -0.39
C ALA A 140 8.45 11.21 -0.80
N VAL A 141 9.36 10.74 0.06
CA VAL A 141 10.82 10.66 -0.20
C VAL A 141 11.14 9.67 -1.34
N LEU A 142 10.23 8.75 -1.65
CA LEU A 142 10.34 7.78 -2.75
C LEU A 142 9.68 8.29 -4.03
N GLY A 143 9.05 9.48 -3.98
CA GLY A 143 8.33 10.12 -5.07
C GLY A 143 9.22 10.76 -6.13
N LYS A 144 8.61 11.09 -7.27
CA LYS A 144 9.24 11.83 -8.38
C LYS A 144 9.37 13.32 -8.04
N GLY A 145 10.51 13.89 -8.46
CA GLY A 145 10.68 15.35 -8.59
C GLY A 145 11.14 16.09 -7.32
N GLY A 146 11.43 15.38 -6.23
CA GLY A 146 11.97 15.97 -5.01
C GLY A 146 13.48 15.82 -4.89
N ASP A 147 14.14 16.80 -4.26
CA ASP A 147 15.42 16.54 -3.60
C ASP A 147 15.12 15.71 -2.35
N ASN A 148 15.61 14.46 -2.33
CA ASN A 148 15.32 13.49 -1.28
C ASN A 148 15.64 14.04 0.12
N GLU A 149 16.71 14.83 0.28
CA GLU A 149 17.07 15.41 1.58
C GLU A 149 16.09 16.52 1.99
N ALA A 150 15.70 17.37 1.04
CA ALA A 150 14.73 18.42 1.28
C ALA A 150 13.34 17.86 1.60
N VAL A 151 12.89 16.84 0.86
CA VAL A 151 11.60 16.17 1.10
C VAL A 151 11.60 15.43 2.43
N LEU A 152 12.70 14.74 2.79
CA LEU A 152 12.81 14.07 4.07
C LEU A 152 12.73 15.07 5.24
N ARG A 153 13.40 16.22 5.11
CA ARG A 153 13.32 17.30 6.09
C ARG A 153 11.92 17.90 6.18
N ASP A 154 11.24 18.09 5.05
CA ASP A 154 9.84 18.56 5.05
C ASP A 154 8.91 17.57 5.76
N VAL A 155 9.01 16.28 5.43
CA VAL A 155 8.22 15.22 6.08
C VAL A 155 8.50 15.19 7.59
N ALA A 156 9.77 15.26 8.01
CA ALA A 156 10.12 15.29 9.42
C ALA A 156 9.51 16.51 10.15
N ASN A 157 9.61 17.70 9.55
CA ASN A 157 9.02 18.92 10.10
C ASN A 157 7.49 18.84 10.17
N ARG A 158 6.84 18.28 9.16
CA ARG A 158 5.37 18.09 9.16
C ARG A 158 4.94 17.19 10.31
N ILE A 159 5.64 16.08 10.53
CA ILE A 159 5.38 15.16 11.65
C ILE A 159 5.59 15.86 12.99
N ASP A 160 6.64 16.68 13.13
CA ASP A 160 6.95 17.39 14.37
C ASP A 160 5.95 18.51 14.71
N ASN A 161 5.14 18.96 13.73
CA ASN A 161 4.11 19.99 13.92
C ASN A 161 2.68 19.43 14.07
N ILE A 162 2.49 18.10 14.10
CA ILE A 162 1.17 17.51 14.32
C ILE A 162 0.71 17.80 15.75
N SER A 163 -0.47 18.43 15.90
CA SER A 163 -1.02 18.81 17.21
C SER A 163 -1.51 17.60 18.02
N ASN A 164 -1.97 16.54 17.34
CA ASN A 164 -2.38 15.30 17.99
C ASN A 164 -1.14 14.48 18.38
N GLN A 165 -0.85 14.41 19.68
CA GLN A 165 0.32 13.69 20.20
C GLN A 165 0.34 12.20 19.84
N THR A 166 -0.82 11.56 19.71
CA THR A 166 -0.92 10.15 19.30
C THR A 166 -0.55 9.99 17.83
N GLU A 167 -1.09 10.82 16.94
CA GLU A 167 -0.74 10.80 15.52
C GLU A 167 0.73 11.17 15.27
N GLN A 168 1.24 12.16 16.01
CA GLN A 168 2.65 12.56 15.98
C GLN A 168 3.57 11.40 16.40
N SER A 169 3.28 10.75 17.53
CA SER A 169 4.06 9.61 18.01
C SER A 169 4.01 8.45 17.01
N ASN A 170 2.83 8.19 16.44
CA ASN A 170 2.62 7.17 15.44
C ASN A 170 3.49 7.43 14.20
N LEU A 171 3.40 8.60 13.57
CA LEU A 171 4.20 8.93 12.38
C LEU A 171 5.68 9.10 12.69
N GLY A 172 6.04 9.55 13.90
CA GLY A 172 7.42 9.64 14.35
C GLY A 172 8.16 8.30 14.29
N SER A 173 7.45 7.19 14.53
CA SER A 173 8.01 5.83 14.41
C SER A 173 8.28 5.37 12.97
N THR A 174 7.71 6.07 11.98
CA THR A 174 7.88 5.77 10.56
C THR A 174 8.98 6.58 9.87
N LYS A 175 9.61 7.53 10.60
CA LYS A 175 10.71 8.34 10.08
C LYS A 175 11.84 7.41 9.62
N PRO A 176 12.32 7.52 8.37
CA PRO A 176 13.55 6.87 7.96
C PRO A 176 14.69 7.34 8.87
N VAL A 177 15.33 6.43 9.59
CA VAL A 177 16.59 6.72 10.26
C VAL A 177 17.66 6.81 9.17
N MET A 178 18.46 7.88 9.22
CA MET A 178 19.55 8.18 8.30
C MET A 178 20.53 7.01 8.11
#